data_AF-A0A0P1KPS1-F1
#
_entry.id   AF-A0A0P1KPS1-F1
#
_cell.length_a   1.000
_cell.length_b   1.000
_cell.length_c   1.000
_cell.angle_alpha   90.00
_cell.angle_beta   90.00
_cell.angle_gamma   90.00
#
_symmetry.space_group_name_H-M   'P 1'
#
loop_
_entity.id
_entity.type
_entity.pdbx_description
1 polymer ?
#
loop_
_entity_poly.entity_id
_entity_poly.type
_entity_poly.pdbx_seq_one_letter_code
_entity_poly.pdbx_strand_id
1 'polypeptide(L)'
;MTSSKTPVTSKEYAKQLSRREELTKQESSLKREYTTMLRKMASVMAVLQELDDGQEASQSTISENALLKIPELKQYSQLLHDIDSKALEDVDIPEVLTDSYALYKQSPLLYKDL
;
A
#
# COMPACT_ATOMS: atom_id res chain seq x y z
N MET A 1 14.79 29.93 61.61
CA MET A 1 14.83 29.74 60.15
C MET A 1 13.60 28.94 59.75
N THR A 2 12.63 29.57 59.09
CA THR A 2 11.32 29.00 58.77
C THR A 2 11.44 28.02 57.60
N SER A 3 11.51 26.72 57.90
CA SER A 3 11.37 25.67 56.89
C SER A 3 9.90 25.61 56.46
N SER A 4 9.52 26.37 55.43
CA SER A 4 8.22 26.24 54.76
C SER A 4 8.19 24.92 54.00
N LYS A 5 7.73 23.87 54.68
CA LYS A 5 7.34 22.60 54.05
C LYS A 5 6.21 22.94 53.07
N THR A 6 6.50 22.97 51.77
CA THR A 6 5.47 23.07 50.75
C THR A 6 4.47 21.94 50.99
N PRO A 7 3.16 22.24 51.16
CA PRO A 7 2.17 21.22 51.46
C PRO A 7 2.19 20.19 50.33
N VAL A 8 2.14 18.90 50.67
CA VAL A 8 2.28 17.76 49.74
C VAL A 8 1.35 17.92 48.52
N THR A 9 0.17 18.49 48.75
CA THR A 9 -0.83 18.85 47.74
C THR A 9 -0.34 19.83 46.66
N SER A 10 0.54 20.78 47.00
CA SER A 10 1.13 21.72 46.05
C SER A 10 2.10 21.04 45.08
N LYS A 11 2.86 20.04 45.56
CA LYS A 11 3.76 19.25 44.71
C LYS A 11 2.99 18.32 43.77
N GLU A 12 1.93 17.70 44.25
CA GLU A 12 1.05 16.88 43.41
C GLU A 12 0.32 17.72 42.36
N TYR A 13 -0.17 18.91 42.74
CA TYR A 13 -0.76 19.86 41.82
C TYR A 13 0.21 20.26 40.70
N ALA A 14 1.47 20.59 41.05
CA ALA A 14 2.49 20.93 40.06
C ALA A 14 2.78 19.78 39.09
N LYS A 15 2.83 18.53 39.58
CA LYS A 15 2.99 17.35 38.73
C LYS A 15 1.83 17.16 37.77
N GLN A 16 0.59 17.32 38.24
CA GLN A 16 -0.60 17.20 37.40
C GLN A 16 -0.66 18.30 36.34
N LEU A 17 -0.27 19.53 36.70
CA LEU A 17 -0.18 20.63 35.75
C LEU A 17 0.85 20.34 34.65
N SER A 18 2.07 19.92 35.01
CA SER A 18 3.10 19.53 34.06
C SER A 18 2.64 18.41 33.13
N ARG A 19 1.95 17.40 33.66
CA ARG A 19 1.40 16.29 32.86
C ARG A 19 0.32 16.76 31.89
N ARG A 20 -0.56 17.67 32.32
CA ARG A 20 -1.59 18.26 31.46
C ARG A 20 -0.96 19.04 30.30
N GLU A 21 0.07 19.84 30.58
CA GLU A 21 0.79 20.60 29.55
C GLU A 21 1.45 19.67 28.52
N GLU A 22 2.06 18.57 28.97
CA GLU A 22 2.64 17.55 28.09
C GLU A 22 1.57 16.89 27.22
N LEU A 23 0.46 16.44 27.81
CA LEU A 23 -0.67 15.86 27.06
C LEU A 23 -1.22 16.83 26.01
N THR A 24 -1.30 18.12 26.35
CA THR A 24 -1.75 19.16 25.42
C THR A 24 -0.80 19.30 24.23
N LYS A 25 0.52 19.24 24.47
CA LYS A 25 1.53 19.25 23.40
C LYS A 25 1.40 18.00 22.52
N GLN A 26 1.26 16.82 23.11
CA GLN A 26 1.08 15.57 22.38
C GLN A 26 -0.18 15.58 21.52
N GLU A 27 -1.31 16.05 22.06
CA GLU A 27 -2.57 16.18 21.30
C GLU A 27 -2.39 17.09 20.08
N SER A 28 -1.68 18.21 20.24
CA SER A 28 -1.39 19.12 19.13
C SER A 28 -0.51 18.49 18.04
N SER A 29 0.48 17.66 18.42
CA SER A 29 1.31 16.91 17.47
C SER A 29 0.49 15.88 16.72
N LEU A 30 -0.29 15.09 17.46
CA LEU A 30 -1.11 14.02 16.91
C LEU A 30 -2.11 14.54 15.87
N LYS A 31 -2.77 15.68 16.12
CA LYS A 31 -3.67 16.32 15.15
C LYS A 31 -2.96 16.72 13.85
N ARG A 32 -1.73 17.23 13.94
CA ARG A 32 -0.91 17.59 12.77
C ARG A 32 -0.48 16.37 11.98
N GLU A 33 -0.02 15.33 12.66
CA GLU A 33 0.37 14.05 12.05
C GLU A 33 -0.81 13.37 11.38
N TYR A 34 -1.96 13.30 12.04
CA TYR A 34 -3.19 12.73 11.50
C TYR A 34 -3.66 13.47 10.24
N THR A 35 -3.64 14.80 10.26
CA THR A 35 -4.01 15.62 9.09
C THR A 35 -3.04 15.42 7.93
N THR A 36 -1.76 15.19 8.22
CA THR A 36 -0.74 14.89 7.20
C THR A 36 -0.97 13.49 6.61
N MET A 37 -1.27 12.51 7.45
CA MET A 37 -1.60 11.15 7.02
C MET A 37 -2.86 11.16 6.12
N LEU A 38 -3.91 11.88 6.51
CA LEU A 38 -5.14 12.00 5.72
C LEU A 38 -4.86 12.57 4.33
N ARG A 39 -4.03 13.62 4.23
CA ARG A 39 -3.63 14.19 2.93
C ARG A 39 -2.82 13.20 2.09
N LYS A 40 -1.91 12.43 2.69
CA LYS A 40 -1.15 11.39 1.98
C LYS A 40 -2.08 10.29 1.46
N MET A 41 -3.03 9.81 2.27
CA MET A 41 -4.01 8.82 1.84
C MET A 41 -4.87 9.34 0.69
N ALA A 42 -5.37 10.58 0.77
CA ALA A 42 -6.12 11.19 -0.32
C ALA A 42 -5.30 11.29 -1.62
N SER A 43 -4.02 11.65 -1.52
CA SER A 43 -3.12 11.68 -2.68
C SER A 43 -2.90 10.30 -3.29
N VAL A 44 -2.71 9.26 -2.46
CA VAL A 44 -2.57 7.87 -2.94
C VAL A 44 -3.85 7.40 -3.61
N MET A 45 -5.01 7.67 -3.01
CA MET A 45 -6.31 7.32 -3.60
C MET A 45 -6.53 8.02 -4.94
N ALA A 46 -6.17 9.30 -5.06
CA ALA A 46 -6.27 10.03 -6.32
C ALA A 46 -5.41 9.40 -7.42
N VAL A 47 -4.15 9.06 -7.11
CA VAL A 47 -3.26 8.35 -8.06
C VAL A 47 -3.83 6.98 -8.44
N LEU A 48 -4.34 6.21 -7.47
CA LEU A 48 -4.94 4.90 -7.76
C LEU A 48 -6.20 5.04 -8.62
N GLN A 49 -7.01 6.08 -8.41
CA GLN A 49 -8.19 6.33 -9.22
C GLN A 49 -7.84 6.74 -10.66
N GLU A 50 -6.78 7.53 -10.85
CA GLU A 50 -6.24 7.81 -12.20
C GLU A 50 -5.71 6.54 -12.89
N LEU A 51 -5.16 5.59 -12.15
CA LEU A 51 -4.73 4.30 -12.68
C LEU A 51 -5.92 3.37 -13.02
N ASP A 52 -7.03 3.48 -12.30
CA ASP A 52 -8.24 2.65 -12.46
C ASP A 52 -9.19 3.16 -13.58
N ASP A 53 -9.09 4.44 -13.98
CA ASP A 53 -9.79 5.00 -15.15
C ASP A 53 -9.23 4.48 -16.51
N GLY A 54 -8.17 3.65 -16.46
CA GLY A 54 -7.67 2.93 -17.62
C GLY A 54 -8.56 1.75 -17.96
N GLN A 55 -9.53 1.94 -18.87
CA GLN A 55 -10.10 0.86 -19.68
C GLN A 55 -9.03 0.04 -20.46
N GLU A 56 -7.76 0.47 -20.41
CA GLU A 56 -6.59 -0.23 -20.94
C GLU A 56 -5.95 -1.25 -19.97
N ALA A 57 -6.34 -1.35 -18.71
CA ALA A 57 -5.87 -2.46 -17.85
C ALA A 57 -6.27 -3.84 -18.39
N SER A 58 -7.29 -3.85 -19.26
CA SER A 58 -7.76 -5.01 -20.04
C SER A 58 -7.04 -5.21 -21.38
N GLN A 59 -6.16 -4.30 -21.80
CA GLN A 59 -5.35 -4.47 -22.99
C GLN A 59 -3.94 -4.92 -22.58
N SER A 60 -3.73 -6.24 -22.60
CA SER A 60 -2.41 -6.89 -22.53
C SER A 60 -1.50 -6.57 -23.73
N THR A 61 -1.65 -5.39 -24.36
CA THR A 61 -0.96 -5.01 -25.58
C THR A 61 -0.05 -3.80 -25.33
N ILE A 62 1.18 -3.89 -25.83
CA ILE A 62 2.13 -2.78 -25.79
C ILE A 62 1.64 -1.69 -26.75
N SER A 63 1.51 -0.46 -26.27
CA SER A 63 1.02 0.66 -27.10
C SER A 63 1.91 0.92 -28.32
N GLU A 64 1.28 1.32 -29.43
CA GLU A 64 1.98 1.59 -30.70
C GLU A 64 3.02 2.72 -30.55
N ASN A 65 2.73 3.70 -29.69
CA ASN A 65 3.66 4.77 -29.33
C ASN A 65 4.93 4.25 -28.63
N ALA A 66 4.83 3.20 -27.82
CA ALA A 66 5.98 2.59 -27.17
C ALA A 66 6.83 1.80 -28.17
N LEU A 67 6.20 1.10 -29.13
CA LEU A 67 6.88 0.36 -30.20
C LEU A 67 7.64 1.29 -31.16
N LEU A 68 7.11 2.48 -31.43
CA LEU A 68 7.80 3.51 -32.24
C LEU A 68 9.06 4.04 -31.56
N LYS A 69 9.06 4.13 -30.22
CA LYS A 69 10.22 4.61 -29.45
C LYS A 69 11.26 3.52 -29.23
N ILE A 70 10.83 2.27 -29.05
CA ILE A 70 11.72 1.14 -28.78
C ILE A 70 11.26 -0.05 -29.64
N PRO A 71 11.85 -0.24 -30.83
CA PRO A 71 11.45 -1.30 -31.77
C PRO A 71 11.62 -2.73 -31.23
N GLU A 72 12.54 -2.92 -30.28
CA GLU A 72 12.82 -4.21 -29.64
C GLU A 72 11.62 -4.75 -28.84
N LEU A 73 10.70 -3.88 -28.39
CA LEU A 73 9.48 -4.29 -27.70
C LEU A 73 8.51 -5.08 -28.60
N LYS A 74 8.70 -5.05 -29.93
CA LYS A 74 7.84 -5.76 -30.88
C LYS A 74 7.84 -7.28 -30.65
N GLN A 75 8.98 -7.85 -30.27
CA GLN A 75 9.09 -9.28 -29.97
C GLN A 75 8.25 -9.67 -28.75
N TYR A 76 8.27 -8.83 -27.72
CA TYR A 76 7.48 -9.05 -26.50
C TYR A 76 5.99 -8.86 -26.74
N SER A 77 5.60 -7.91 -27.61
CA SER A 77 4.21 -7.76 -28.05
C SER A 77 3.68 -9.02 -28.74
N GLN A 78 4.51 -9.69 -29.54
CA GLN A 78 4.13 -10.95 -30.18
C GLN A 78 4.00 -12.08 -29.16
N LEU A 79 4.94 -12.18 -28.21
CA LEU A 79 4.87 -13.16 -27.13
C LEU A 79 3.63 -12.99 -26.25
N LEU A 80 3.26 -11.75 -25.92
CA LEU A 80 2.04 -11.47 -25.15
C LEU A 80 0.80 -11.92 -25.91
N HIS A 81 0.71 -11.63 -27.21
CA HIS A 81 -0.38 -12.11 -28.06
C HIS A 81 -0.42 -13.65 -28.11
N ASP A 82 0.73 -14.31 -28.23
CA ASP A 82 0.80 -15.77 -28.25
C ASP A 82 0.34 -16.38 -26.92
N ILE A 83 0.66 -15.74 -25.78
CA ILE A 83 0.22 -16.15 -24.45
C ILE A 83 -1.29 -15.94 -24.28
N ASP A 84 -1.82 -14.78 -24.67
CA ASP A 84 -3.25 -14.47 -24.57
C ASP A 84 -4.10 -15.35 -25.49
N SER A 85 -3.55 -15.80 -26.62
CA SER A 85 -4.24 -16.69 -27.56
C SER A 85 -4.28 -18.16 -27.12
N LYS A 86 -3.45 -18.56 -26.14
CA LYS A 86 -3.43 -19.93 -25.62
C LYS A 86 -4.46 -20.10 -24.52
N ALA A 87 -5.28 -21.14 -24.65
CA ALA A 87 -6.18 -21.55 -23.59
C ALA A 87 -5.36 -22.14 -22.41
N LEU A 88 -5.81 -21.93 -21.17
CA LEU A 88 -5.08 -22.44 -19.99
C LEU A 88 -4.96 -23.98 -20.01
N GLU A 89 -5.90 -24.64 -20.67
CA GLU A 89 -5.95 -26.10 -20.85
C GLU A 89 -4.83 -26.63 -21.74
N ASP A 90 -4.23 -25.79 -22.59
CA ASP A 90 -3.17 -26.15 -23.54
C ASP A 90 -1.75 -25.88 -23.00
N VAL A 91 -1.63 -25.43 -21.75
CA VAL A 91 -0.34 -25.11 -21.12
C VAL A 91 0.21 -26.33 -20.38
N ASP A 92 1.19 -27.00 -20.99
CA ASP A 92 1.94 -28.07 -20.34
C ASP A 92 2.81 -27.52 -19.21
N ILE A 93 2.52 -27.95 -17.98
CA ILE A 93 3.29 -27.57 -16.79
C ILE A 93 4.46 -28.53 -16.66
N PRO A 94 5.71 -28.05 -16.63
CA PRO A 94 6.87 -28.90 -16.42
C PRO A 94 6.77 -29.69 -15.11
N GLU A 95 7.15 -30.97 -15.11
CA GLU A 95 7.09 -31.86 -13.92
C GLU A 95 7.74 -31.26 -12.67
N VAL A 96 8.83 -30.51 -12.85
CA VAL A 96 9.56 -29.85 -11.75
C VAL A 96 8.71 -28.79 -11.04
N LEU A 97 7.72 -28.21 -11.73
CA LEU A 97 6.90 -27.11 -11.25
C LEU A 97 5.49 -27.56 -10.84
N THR A 98 5.14 -28.83 -11.02
CA THR A 98 3.81 -29.36 -10.71
C THR A 98 3.43 -29.09 -9.25
N ASP A 99 4.35 -29.33 -8.31
CA ASP A 99 4.10 -29.13 -6.88
C ASP A 99 3.90 -27.64 -6.53
N SER A 100 4.69 -26.76 -7.14
CA SER A 100 4.59 -25.31 -6.92
C SER A 100 3.29 -24.74 -7.50
N TYR A 101 2.86 -25.25 -8.67
CA TYR A 101 1.60 -24.87 -9.28
C TYR A 101 0.39 -25.38 -8.49
N ALA A 102 0.44 -26.60 -7.98
CA ALA A 102 -0.59 -27.14 -7.11
C ALA A 102 -0.75 -26.29 -5.84
N LEU A 103 0.36 -25.89 -5.22
CA LEU A 103 0.36 -25.01 -4.05
C LEU A 103 -0.20 -23.63 -4.36
N TYR A 104 0.16 -23.03 -5.51
CA TYR A 104 -0.41 -21.77 -5.97
C TYR A 104 -1.93 -21.87 -6.14
N LYS A 105 -2.44 -22.91 -6.81
CA LYS A 105 -3.89 -23.10 -7.03
C LYS A 105 -4.68 -23.32 -5.74
N GLN A 106 -4.06 -23.92 -4.73
CA GLN A 106 -4.71 -24.25 -3.45
C GLN A 106 -4.55 -23.15 -2.41
N SER A 107 -3.68 -22.17 -2.65
CA SER A 107 -3.44 -21.07 -1.71
C SER A 107 -4.42 -19.93 -1.97
N PRO A 108 -5.30 -19.57 -1.02
CA PRO A 108 -6.11 -18.38 -1.14
C PRO A 108 -5.19 -17.15 -1.18
N LEU A 109 -5.25 -16.42 -2.29
CA LEU A 109 -4.44 -15.22 -2.52
C LEU A 109 -4.97 -14.04 -1.69
N LEU A 110 -6.26 -14.06 -1.34
CA LEU A 110 -6.90 -13.02 -0.54
C LEU A 110 -7.45 -13.57 0.78
N TYR A 111 -7.42 -12.73 1.80
CA TYR A 111 -8.05 -13.00 3.10
C TYR A 111 -9.57 -13.00 2.90
N LYS A 112 -10.13 -14.19 2.60
CA LYS A 112 -11.54 -14.62 2.42
C LYS A 112 -11.86 -15.33 1.09
N ASP A 113 -10.87 -15.76 0.32
CA ASP A 113 -11.14 -16.69 -0.78
C ASP A 113 -11.44 -18.09 -0.22
N LEU A 114 -12.70 -18.34 0.13
CA LEU A 114 -13.31 -19.64 0.40
C LEU A 114 -14.71 -19.69 -0.22
#